data_AF-A0A7J6NNF8-F1
#
_entry.id   AF-A0A7J6NNF8-F1
#
_cell.length_a   1.000
_cell.length_b   1.000
_cell.length_c   1.000
_cell.angle_alpha   90.00
_cell.angle_beta   90.00
_cell.angle_gamma   90.00
#
_symmetry.space_group_name_H-M   'P 1'
#
loop_
_entity.id
_entity.type
_entity.pdbx_description
1 polymer ?
#
loop_
_entity_poly.entity_id
_entity_poly.type
_entity_poly.pdbx_seq_one_letter_code
_entity_poly.pdbx_strand_id
1 'polypeptide(L)'
;MRAVDQWVPIYGNRRQPEMVGLVNHREMCYHFFMSFFHQISITSPQAPGVPPSPQQVCSTFLIQKAICANSAEDAWDKYIEAGVVKGKRISVAMSLTPATEEERLYQHLSGFYHHYVVDPATGELACCLSDKEEAFVNADFRVYSVDDFGSLMNLLCQLSDLSKAAEAGEKAAMAVDFEGLNLSRDGAMSLAQLCLSSDPRSVYVVDITRLGFHAFHATTHTGTSLKSIMEDTLIEKVFYDPRHDVDALYYQFNVAPQNVFDLQLAEVALRRARGLTVRYVIGLFKCLVQSEVFVQPELRDFATRINDIGKALFEPKHGGSYKVFTERPLHPGIIVYASHDARYLLPLYETFTKQLKYAGDNWYNRVLAASARRAEWYQHSDYLVATSEAPDI
;
A
#
# COMPACT_ATOMS: atom_id res chain seq x y z
N MET A 1 -5.20 -17.40 36.12
CA MET A 1 -6.64 -17.75 36.05
C MET A 1 -7.47 -16.48 36.20
N ARG A 2 -7.83 -15.85 35.08
CA ARG A 2 -9.03 -15.00 34.92
C ARG A 2 -9.48 -15.13 33.47
N ALA A 3 -10.79 -15.15 33.32
CA ALA A 3 -11.54 -15.85 32.29
C ALA A 3 -11.55 -15.14 30.93
N VAL A 4 -11.67 -15.96 29.91
CA VAL A 4 -11.87 -15.64 28.51
C VAL A 4 -13.38 -15.42 28.31
N ASP A 5 -13.80 -14.20 27.99
CA ASP A 5 -15.19 -13.95 27.62
C ASP A 5 -15.44 -14.43 26.19
N GLN A 6 -16.31 -15.44 26.11
CA GLN A 6 -16.76 -16.09 24.89
C GLN A 6 -17.77 -15.22 24.14
N TRP A 7 -17.50 -15.02 22.85
CA TRP A 7 -18.45 -14.50 21.86
C TRP A 7 -19.59 -15.50 21.63
N VAL A 8 -20.85 -15.04 21.71
CA VAL A 8 -22.05 -15.78 21.29
C VAL A 8 -22.84 -14.91 20.31
N PRO A 9 -23.22 -15.39 19.10
CA PRO A 9 -24.05 -14.62 18.18
C PRO A 9 -25.54 -14.82 18.50
N ILE A 10 -26.25 -13.70 18.70
CA ILE A 10 -27.71 -13.67 18.88
C ILE A 10 -28.35 -13.51 17.49
N TYR A 11 -28.91 -14.60 16.94
CA TYR A 11 -29.90 -14.51 15.85
C TYR A 11 -31.30 -14.34 16.47
N GLY A 12 -31.82 -13.11 16.44
CA GLY A 12 -33.16 -12.76 16.90
C GLY A 12 -34.08 -12.34 15.75
N ASN A 13 -35.10 -13.17 15.50
CA ASN A 13 -36.21 -12.96 14.55
C ASN A 13 -37.00 -11.66 14.86
N ARG A 14 -37.12 -10.73 13.90
CA ARG A 14 -38.24 -9.76 13.84
C ARG A 14 -38.64 -9.43 12.39
N ARG A 15 -39.96 -9.32 12.20
CA ARG A 15 -40.71 -9.18 10.95
C ARG A 15 -40.43 -7.86 10.21
N GLN A 16 -40.50 -7.91 8.88
CA GLN A 16 -40.40 -6.82 7.91
C GLN A 16 -41.57 -5.81 8.01
N PRO A 17 -41.35 -4.58 7.51
CA PRO A 17 -42.32 -3.89 6.66
C PRO A 17 -41.82 -3.84 5.20
N GLU A 18 -42.79 -3.95 4.29
CA GLU A 18 -42.63 -3.94 2.83
C GLU A 18 -42.02 -2.62 2.33
N MET A 19 -40.94 -2.71 1.54
CA MET A 19 -40.54 -1.66 0.60
C MET A 19 -40.43 -2.28 -0.80
N VAL A 20 -41.41 -1.94 -1.63
CA VAL A 20 -41.48 -2.23 -3.05
C VAL A 20 -40.49 -1.30 -3.77
N GLY A 21 -39.53 -1.86 -4.51
CA GLY A 21 -38.67 -1.09 -5.43
C GLY A 21 -37.14 -1.25 -5.32
N LEU A 22 -36.63 -2.19 -4.52
CA LEU A 22 -35.20 -2.53 -4.49
C LEU A 22 -35.01 -3.95 -5.04
N VAL A 23 -34.57 -4.05 -6.30
CA VAL A 23 -33.88 -5.26 -6.75
C VAL A 23 -32.67 -5.42 -5.82
N ASN A 24 -32.68 -6.54 -5.13
CA ASN A 24 -32.22 -6.65 -3.76
C ASN A 24 -30.68 -6.80 -3.74
N HIS A 25 -29.95 -5.86 -3.12
CA HIS A 25 -28.52 -6.02 -2.81
C HIS A 25 -28.23 -7.36 -2.08
N ARG A 26 -29.21 -7.92 -1.37
CA ARG A 26 -29.14 -9.26 -0.79
C ARG A 26 -29.25 -10.40 -1.80
N GLU A 27 -30.06 -10.27 -2.85
CA GLU A 27 -30.09 -11.26 -3.94
C GLU A 27 -28.84 -11.19 -4.80
N MET A 28 -28.24 -10.00 -4.94
CA MET A 28 -26.93 -9.79 -5.58
C MET A 28 -25.83 -10.57 -4.86
N CYS A 29 -25.76 -10.45 -3.53
CA CYS A 29 -24.86 -11.26 -2.71
C CYS A 29 -25.19 -12.76 -2.86
N TYR A 30 -26.47 -13.14 -2.81
CA TYR A 30 -26.89 -14.54 -2.81
C TYR A 30 -26.63 -15.24 -4.16
N HIS A 31 -26.89 -14.60 -5.30
CA HIS A 31 -26.60 -15.15 -6.63
C HIS A 31 -25.09 -15.21 -6.92
N PHE A 32 -24.34 -14.20 -6.48
CA PHE A 32 -22.87 -14.22 -6.57
C PHE A 32 -22.29 -15.34 -5.69
N PHE A 33 -22.76 -15.49 -4.44
CA PHE A 33 -22.33 -16.55 -3.51
C PHE A 33 -22.75 -17.95 -3.97
N MET A 34 -23.95 -18.11 -4.54
CA MET A 34 -24.46 -19.42 -4.98
C MET A 34 -23.82 -19.90 -6.29
N SER A 35 -23.53 -19.00 -7.23
CA SER A 35 -22.71 -19.31 -8.43
C SER A 35 -21.29 -19.74 -8.02
N PHE A 36 -20.72 -19.01 -7.05
CA PHE A 36 -19.40 -19.24 -6.49
C PHE A 36 -19.26 -20.60 -5.79
N PHE A 37 -20.25 -21.05 -5.02
CA PHE A 37 -20.22 -22.37 -4.37
C PHE A 37 -20.42 -23.54 -5.34
N HIS A 38 -21.17 -23.36 -6.43
CA HIS A 38 -21.41 -24.45 -7.37
C HIS A 38 -20.16 -24.77 -8.23
N GLN A 39 -19.31 -23.79 -8.51
CA GLN A 39 -18.07 -23.99 -9.26
C GLN A 39 -16.91 -24.53 -8.40
N ILE A 40 -16.86 -24.22 -7.09
CA ILE A 40 -15.85 -24.74 -6.15
C ILE A 40 -15.92 -26.26 -6.00
N SER A 41 -17.12 -26.85 -6.08
CA SER A 41 -17.31 -28.31 -5.98
C SER A 41 -16.77 -29.10 -7.18
N ILE A 42 -16.42 -28.44 -8.29
CA ILE A 42 -16.05 -29.11 -9.55
C ILE A 42 -14.52 -29.21 -9.72
N THR A 43 -13.72 -28.38 -9.04
CA THR A 43 -12.27 -28.24 -9.31
C THR A 43 -11.34 -28.94 -8.33
N SER A 44 -11.83 -29.63 -7.30
CA SER A 44 -10.99 -30.42 -6.38
C SER A 44 -11.47 -31.86 -6.21
N PRO A 45 -11.09 -32.79 -7.11
CA PRO A 45 -11.20 -34.21 -6.84
C PRO A 45 -10.03 -34.64 -5.95
N GLN A 46 -10.12 -34.39 -4.64
CA GLN A 46 -9.19 -34.99 -3.66
C GLN A 46 -9.87 -36.07 -2.84
N ALA A 47 -9.14 -37.16 -2.60
CA ALA A 47 -9.54 -38.20 -1.68
C ALA A 47 -9.64 -37.63 -0.25
N PRO A 48 -10.64 -38.03 0.55
CA PRO A 48 -10.85 -37.49 1.88
C PRO A 48 -9.65 -37.77 2.80
N GLY A 49 -9.08 -36.71 3.40
CA GLY A 49 -8.09 -36.82 4.48
C GLY A 49 -6.67 -36.31 4.20
N VAL A 50 -6.36 -35.81 3.01
CA VAL A 50 -5.04 -35.22 2.71
C VAL A 50 -5.14 -33.69 2.71
N PRO A 51 -4.37 -32.95 3.54
CA PRO A 51 -4.33 -31.50 3.46
C PRO A 51 -3.68 -31.06 2.14
N PRO A 52 -4.25 -30.05 1.45
CA PRO A 52 -3.71 -29.57 0.18
C PRO A 52 -2.32 -28.95 0.37
N SER A 53 -1.43 -29.13 -0.62
CA SER A 53 -0.10 -28.51 -0.57
C SER A 53 -0.19 -26.98 -0.66
N PRO A 54 0.78 -26.20 -0.14
CA PRO A 54 0.78 -24.75 -0.26
C PRO A 54 0.64 -24.25 -1.71
N GLN A 55 1.23 -24.97 -2.68
CA GLN A 55 1.07 -24.68 -4.11
C GLN A 55 -0.36 -24.93 -4.62
N GLN A 56 -1.01 -26.01 -4.17
CA GLN A 56 -2.41 -26.28 -4.53
C GLN A 56 -3.33 -25.21 -3.94
N VAL A 57 -3.14 -24.86 -2.67
CA VAL A 57 -3.89 -23.78 -2.01
C VAL A 57 -3.72 -22.46 -2.77
N CYS A 58 -2.48 -22.06 -3.09
CA CYS A 58 -2.19 -20.85 -3.85
C CYS A 58 -2.83 -20.87 -5.25
N SER A 59 -2.77 -22.00 -5.96
CA SER A 59 -3.40 -22.14 -7.29
C SER A 59 -4.92 -22.02 -7.23
N THR A 60 -5.56 -22.59 -6.21
CA THR A 60 -7.00 -22.50 -6.01
C THR A 60 -7.44 -21.07 -5.71
N PHE A 61 -6.70 -20.35 -4.85
CA PHE A 61 -6.99 -18.93 -4.56
C PHE A 61 -6.82 -18.04 -5.81
N LEU A 62 -5.78 -18.26 -6.60
CA LEU A 62 -5.55 -17.54 -7.86
C LEU A 62 -6.69 -17.76 -8.85
N ILE A 63 -7.11 -19.02 -9.04
CA ILE A 63 -8.24 -19.36 -9.93
C ILE A 63 -9.53 -18.71 -9.43
N GLN A 64 -9.79 -18.80 -8.12
CA GLN A 64 -10.99 -18.24 -7.51
C GLN A 64 -11.08 -16.73 -7.71
N LYS A 65 -9.97 -16.02 -7.54
CA LYS A 65 -9.94 -14.57 -7.72
C LYS A 65 -10.00 -14.14 -9.18
N ALA A 66 -9.36 -14.88 -10.09
CA ALA A 66 -9.50 -14.65 -11.53
C ALA A 66 -10.95 -14.86 -12.00
N ILE A 67 -11.65 -15.87 -11.48
CA ILE A 67 -13.09 -16.09 -11.74
C ILE A 67 -13.91 -14.91 -11.19
N CYS A 68 -13.61 -14.42 -9.98
CA CYS A 68 -14.25 -13.25 -9.42
C CYS A 68 -14.00 -11.97 -10.23
N ALA A 69 -12.77 -11.75 -10.68
CA ALA A 69 -12.41 -10.58 -11.50
C ALA A 69 -13.16 -10.60 -12.84
N ASN A 70 -13.23 -11.74 -13.51
CA ASN A 70 -14.03 -11.88 -14.73
C ASN A 70 -15.53 -11.67 -14.47
N SER A 71 -16.04 -12.16 -13.33
CA SER A 71 -17.43 -11.91 -12.95
C SER A 71 -17.69 -10.43 -12.63
N ALA A 72 -16.70 -9.74 -12.04
CA ALA A 72 -16.75 -8.31 -11.80
C ALA A 72 -16.70 -7.52 -13.12
N GLU A 73 -15.94 -8.01 -14.11
CA GLU A 73 -15.92 -7.45 -15.47
C GLU A 73 -17.30 -7.51 -16.13
N ASP A 74 -17.93 -8.69 -16.14
CA ASP A 74 -19.29 -8.88 -16.66
C ASP A 74 -20.30 -7.98 -15.93
N ALA A 75 -20.10 -7.77 -14.62
CA ALA A 75 -20.95 -6.89 -13.83
C ALA A 75 -20.76 -5.42 -14.25
N TRP A 76 -19.51 -4.96 -14.38
CA TRP A 76 -19.22 -3.62 -14.86
C TRP A 76 -19.83 -3.33 -16.22
N ASP A 77 -19.69 -4.25 -17.17
CA ASP A 77 -20.19 -4.05 -18.54
C ASP A 77 -21.71 -3.85 -18.53
N LYS A 78 -22.45 -4.64 -17.72
CA LYS A 78 -23.89 -4.46 -17.52
C LYS A 78 -24.24 -3.11 -16.88
N TYR A 79 -23.46 -2.64 -15.91
CA TYR A 79 -23.71 -1.34 -15.27
C TYR A 79 -23.42 -0.16 -16.20
N ILE A 80 -22.41 -0.30 -17.07
CA ILE A 80 -22.10 0.68 -18.11
C ILE A 80 -23.22 0.73 -19.16
N GLU A 81 -23.67 -0.44 -19.64
CA GLU A 81 -24.79 -0.54 -20.58
C GLU A 81 -26.09 0.05 -20.02
N ALA A 82 -26.33 -0.13 -18.72
CA ALA A 82 -27.48 0.44 -18.01
C ALA A 82 -27.33 1.95 -17.70
N GLY A 83 -26.17 2.56 -17.98
CA GLY A 83 -25.89 3.96 -17.69
C GLY A 83 -25.77 4.29 -16.20
N VAL A 84 -25.59 3.28 -15.34
CA VAL A 84 -25.43 3.45 -13.88
C VAL A 84 -24.06 4.04 -13.55
N VAL A 85 -23.04 3.65 -14.31
CA VAL A 85 -21.65 4.12 -14.16
C VAL A 85 -21.10 4.52 -15.53
N LYS A 86 -20.18 5.48 -15.55
CA LYS A 86 -19.58 5.95 -16.82
C LYS A 86 -18.45 5.06 -17.32
N GLY A 87 -17.88 4.23 -16.46
CA GLY A 87 -16.80 3.29 -16.79
C GLY A 87 -16.15 2.69 -15.54
N LYS A 88 -15.11 1.87 -15.73
CA LYS A 88 -14.29 1.25 -14.67
C LYS A 88 -13.29 2.24 -14.04
N ARG A 89 -13.72 3.50 -13.83
CA ARG A 89 -12.91 4.59 -13.31
C ARG A 89 -13.68 5.39 -12.27
N ILE A 90 -12.98 5.88 -11.25
CA ILE A 90 -13.53 6.74 -10.20
C ILE A 90 -12.64 7.96 -10.04
N SER A 91 -13.25 9.15 -10.02
CA SER A 91 -12.54 10.35 -9.58
C SER A 91 -12.33 10.23 -8.08
N VAL A 92 -11.08 10.27 -7.64
CA VAL A 92 -10.77 10.20 -6.21
C VAL A 92 -10.98 11.59 -5.53
N ALA A 93 -11.34 12.63 -6.30
CA ALA A 93 -11.75 13.97 -5.82
C ALA A 93 -13.25 14.24 -6.16
N MET A 94 -14.08 14.97 -5.40
CA MET A 94 -13.89 16.32 -4.84
C MET A 94 -14.76 16.64 -3.60
N SER A 95 -15.56 15.73 -3.06
CA SER A 95 -16.50 16.15 -2.02
C SER A 95 -16.62 15.17 -0.86
N LEU A 96 -16.56 15.73 0.35
CA LEU A 96 -16.86 15.10 1.63
C LEU A 96 -18.35 14.70 1.74
N THR A 97 -19.06 14.55 0.61
CA THR A 97 -20.43 14.05 0.58
C THR A 97 -20.43 12.56 0.91
N PRO A 98 -21.56 12.03 1.40
CA PRO A 98 -21.76 10.59 1.44
C PRO A 98 -21.46 9.99 0.06
N ALA A 99 -20.76 8.85 0.04
CA ALA A 99 -20.48 8.14 -1.20
C ALA A 99 -21.76 7.98 -2.02
N THR A 100 -21.71 8.36 -3.29
CA THR A 100 -22.73 8.09 -4.30
C THR A 100 -22.91 6.58 -4.47
N GLU A 101 -23.99 6.16 -5.13
CA GLU A 101 -24.17 4.75 -5.47
C GLU A 101 -23.06 4.23 -6.39
N GLU A 102 -22.59 5.06 -7.33
CA GLU A 102 -21.45 4.78 -8.20
C GLU A 102 -20.17 4.55 -7.38
N GLU A 103 -19.87 5.41 -6.41
CA GLU A 103 -18.67 5.25 -5.57
C GLU A 103 -18.72 3.99 -4.69
N ARG A 104 -19.90 3.67 -4.13
CA ARG A 104 -20.09 2.42 -3.37
C ARG A 104 -19.93 1.18 -4.26
N LEU A 105 -20.49 1.21 -5.46
CA LEU A 105 -20.37 0.11 -6.42
C LEU A 105 -18.92 -0.07 -6.85
N TYR A 106 -18.22 1.03 -7.13
CA TYR A 106 -16.80 1.00 -7.47
C TYR A 106 -15.99 0.42 -6.32
N GLN A 107 -16.15 0.92 -5.09
CA GLN A 107 -15.44 0.39 -3.93
C GLN A 107 -15.68 -1.11 -3.76
N HIS A 108 -16.89 -1.60 -4.00
CA HIS A 108 -17.21 -3.01 -3.93
C HIS A 108 -16.54 -3.83 -5.04
N LEU A 109 -16.71 -3.45 -6.31
CA LEU A 109 -16.23 -4.22 -7.46
C LEU A 109 -14.71 -4.11 -7.64
N SER A 110 -14.12 -2.95 -7.36
CA SER A 110 -12.67 -2.73 -7.46
C SER A 110 -11.87 -3.63 -6.53
N GLY A 111 -12.46 -4.12 -5.43
CA GLY A 111 -11.82 -5.08 -4.52
C GLY A 111 -11.51 -6.46 -5.13
N PHE A 112 -12.00 -6.75 -6.34
CA PHE A 112 -11.67 -7.97 -7.08
C PHE A 112 -10.48 -7.81 -8.02
N TYR A 113 -9.99 -6.59 -8.22
CA TYR A 113 -8.89 -6.28 -9.12
C TYR A 113 -7.56 -6.21 -8.38
N HIS A 114 -6.47 -6.40 -9.13
CA HIS A 114 -5.10 -6.28 -8.63
C HIS A 114 -4.32 -5.14 -9.25
N HIS A 115 -4.78 -4.61 -10.37
CA HIS A 115 -4.03 -3.67 -11.19
C HIS A 115 -4.84 -2.40 -11.30
N TYR A 116 -4.24 -1.28 -10.91
CA TYR A 116 -4.85 0.03 -11.02
C TYR A 116 -3.92 1.01 -11.72
N VAL A 117 -4.53 1.96 -12.41
CA VAL A 117 -3.85 3.10 -13.00
C VAL A 117 -4.33 4.36 -12.32
N VAL A 118 -3.39 5.23 -11.94
CA VAL A 118 -3.67 6.55 -11.39
C VAL A 118 -3.29 7.58 -12.45
N ASP A 119 -4.22 8.46 -12.80
CA ASP A 119 -3.93 9.62 -13.65
C ASP A 119 -3.62 10.83 -12.75
N PRO A 120 -2.37 11.32 -12.71
CA PRO A 120 -2.00 12.46 -11.87
C PRO A 120 -2.67 13.77 -12.29
N ALA A 121 -3.05 13.93 -13.57
CA ALA A 121 -3.68 15.17 -14.03
C ALA A 121 -5.13 15.27 -13.53
N THR A 122 -5.87 14.16 -13.63
CA THR A 122 -7.30 14.13 -13.28
C THR A 122 -7.56 13.67 -11.83
N GLY A 123 -6.63 12.90 -11.25
CA GLY A 123 -6.86 12.19 -9.98
C GLY A 123 -7.81 11.01 -10.12
N GLU A 124 -8.05 10.51 -11.34
CA GLU A 124 -8.84 9.32 -11.57
C GLU A 124 -8.06 8.04 -11.23
N LEU A 125 -8.74 7.09 -10.60
CA LEU A 125 -8.28 5.71 -10.41
C LEU A 125 -9.07 4.80 -11.34
N ALA A 126 -8.39 4.00 -12.16
CA ALA A 126 -8.99 3.00 -13.04
C ALA A 126 -8.54 1.59 -12.66
N CYS A 127 -9.43 0.60 -12.83
CA CYS A 127 -9.13 -0.82 -12.64
C CYS A 127 -8.74 -1.47 -13.97
N CYS A 128 -7.76 -2.37 -13.93
CA CYS A 128 -7.33 -3.22 -15.06
C CYS A 128 -7.38 -4.69 -14.64
N LEU A 129 -7.88 -5.59 -15.49
CA LEU A 129 -7.93 -7.03 -15.19
C LEU A 129 -6.52 -7.62 -15.08
N SER A 130 -5.60 -7.13 -15.91
CA SER A 130 -4.21 -7.61 -15.91
C SER A 130 -3.19 -6.49 -16.14
N ASP A 131 -1.96 -6.78 -15.74
CA ASP A 131 -0.77 -5.97 -16.00
C ASP A 131 -0.34 -5.95 -17.48
N LYS A 132 -1.04 -6.71 -18.34
CA LYS A 132 -0.79 -6.78 -19.79
C LYS A 132 -1.71 -5.90 -20.62
N GLU A 133 -2.72 -5.30 -19.99
CA GLU A 133 -3.59 -4.36 -20.69
C GLU A 133 -2.80 -3.13 -21.13
N GLU A 134 -3.09 -2.64 -22.34
CA GLU A 134 -2.41 -1.48 -22.92
C GLU A 134 -2.50 -0.25 -22.01
N ALA A 135 -3.67 -0.04 -21.38
CA ALA A 135 -3.89 1.06 -20.44
C ALA A 135 -2.96 0.98 -19.23
N PHE A 136 -2.70 -0.22 -18.71
CA PHE A 136 -1.80 -0.42 -17.57
C PHE A 136 -0.33 -0.30 -17.99
N VAL A 137 0.08 -0.99 -19.05
CA VAL A 137 1.46 -0.99 -19.56
C VAL A 137 1.96 0.42 -19.88
N ASN A 138 1.11 1.24 -20.48
CA ASN A 138 1.45 2.60 -20.90
C ASN A 138 1.29 3.64 -19.78
N ALA A 139 0.71 3.28 -18.63
CA ALA A 139 0.51 4.22 -17.53
C ALA A 139 1.83 4.64 -16.88
N ASP A 140 1.91 5.92 -16.49
CA ASP A 140 3.04 6.48 -15.74
C ASP A 140 2.99 6.24 -14.24
N PHE A 141 1.79 5.92 -13.73
CA PHE A 141 1.58 5.59 -12.33
C PHE A 141 0.67 4.36 -12.22
N ARG A 142 1.34 3.21 -12.03
CA ARG A 142 0.73 1.90 -11.87
C ARG A 142 0.71 1.49 -10.42
N VAL A 143 -0.37 0.86 -9.99
CA VAL A 143 -0.51 0.32 -8.64
C VAL A 143 -0.85 -1.16 -8.74
N TYR A 144 -0.05 -1.99 -8.08
CA TYR A 144 -0.33 -3.41 -7.86
C TYR A 144 -0.87 -3.59 -6.45
N SER A 145 -2.10 -4.06 -6.31
CA SER A 145 -2.63 -4.53 -5.02
C SER A 145 -2.16 -5.96 -4.76
N VAL A 146 -1.49 -6.14 -3.62
CA VAL A 146 -0.91 -7.42 -3.19
C VAL A 146 -1.62 -7.87 -1.92
N ASP A 147 -2.70 -8.62 -2.09
CA ASP A 147 -3.66 -8.95 -1.03
C ASP A 147 -4.04 -10.44 -0.97
N ASP A 148 -3.32 -11.27 -1.73
CA ASP A 148 -3.34 -12.73 -1.64
C ASP A 148 -1.97 -13.34 -1.96
N PHE A 149 -1.84 -14.65 -1.80
CA PHE A 149 -0.58 -15.34 -2.03
C PHE A 149 -0.09 -15.27 -3.46
N GLY A 150 -0.98 -15.22 -4.46
CA GLY A 150 -0.58 -15.20 -5.85
C GLY A 150 0.08 -13.89 -6.24
N SER A 151 -0.59 -12.79 -5.91
CA SER A 151 -0.03 -11.44 -6.06
C SER A 151 1.22 -11.25 -5.19
N LEU A 152 1.28 -11.84 -3.99
CA LEU A 152 2.48 -11.83 -3.16
C LEU A 152 3.65 -12.55 -3.82
N MET A 153 3.44 -13.75 -4.38
CA MET A 153 4.50 -14.47 -5.09
C MET A 153 5.00 -13.69 -6.31
N ASN A 154 4.13 -12.99 -7.03
CA ASN A 154 4.54 -12.11 -8.13
C ASN A 154 5.46 -10.99 -7.64
N LEU A 155 5.10 -10.30 -6.55
CA LEU A 155 5.97 -9.31 -5.92
C LEU A 155 7.31 -9.93 -5.49
N LEU A 156 7.31 -11.09 -4.83
CA LEU A 156 8.55 -11.74 -4.39
C LEU A 156 9.47 -12.14 -5.56
N CYS A 157 8.91 -12.47 -6.73
CA CYS A 157 9.71 -12.68 -7.94
C CYS A 157 10.41 -11.39 -8.40
N GLN A 158 9.70 -10.24 -8.40
CA GLN A 158 10.31 -8.94 -8.73
C GLN A 158 11.41 -8.55 -7.74
N LEU A 159 11.18 -8.85 -6.46
CA LEU A 159 12.17 -8.66 -5.41
C LEU A 159 13.39 -9.58 -5.56
N SER A 160 13.20 -10.81 -6.06
CA SER A 160 14.32 -11.71 -6.37
C SER A 160 15.20 -11.15 -7.48
N ASP A 161 14.60 -10.51 -8.48
CA ASP A 161 15.36 -9.88 -9.56
C ASP A 161 16.09 -8.62 -9.08
N LEU A 162 15.49 -7.83 -8.19
CA LEU A 162 16.17 -6.72 -7.51
C LEU A 162 17.40 -7.21 -6.70
N SER A 163 17.26 -8.32 -5.97
CA SER A 163 18.36 -8.94 -5.22
C SER A 163 19.50 -9.39 -6.14
N LYS A 164 19.19 -10.07 -7.25
CA LYS A 164 20.21 -10.46 -8.25
C LYS A 164 20.94 -9.25 -8.84
N ALA A 165 20.22 -8.16 -9.12
CA ALA A 165 20.83 -6.93 -9.61
C ALA A 165 21.81 -6.34 -8.57
N ALA A 166 21.42 -6.33 -7.29
CA ALA A 166 22.29 -5.89 -6.20
C ALA A 166 23.56 -6.75 -6.08
N GLU A 167 23.42 -8.09 -6.15
CA GLU A 167 24.53 -9.04 -6.14
C GLU A 167 25.47 -8.86 -7.34
N ALA A 168 24.93 -8.46 -8.50
CA ALA A 168 25.70 -8.12 -9.69
C ALA A 168 26.42 -6.76 -9.60
N GLY A 169 26.23 -6.01 -8.51
CA GLY A 169 26.82 -4.68 -8.30
C GLY A 169 26.06 -3.56 -9.01
N GLU A 170 24.84 -3.82 -9.48
CA GLU A 170 23.96 -2.79 -10.01
C GLU A 170 23.32 -1.96 -8.89
N LYS A 171 22.87 -0.75 -9.20
CA LYS A 171 22.16 0.10 -8.24
C LYS A 171 20.78 -0.54 -7.94
N ALA A 172 20.61 -1.02 -6.72
CA ALA A 172 19.36 -1.59 -6.23
C ALA A 172 18.82 -0.77 -5.04
N ALA A 173 17.64 -0.21 -5.20
CA ALA A 173 16.94 0.52 -4.14
C ALA A 173 15.45 0.21 -4.17
N MET A 174 14.82 0.34 -3.01
CA MET A 174 13.38 0.25 -2.85
C MET A 174 12.92 1.37 -1.93
N ALA A 175 11.96 2.16 -2.40
CA ALA A 175 11.21 3.07 -1.56
C ALA A 175 10.14 2.31 -0.79
N VAL A 176 10.00 2.63 0.49
CA VAL A 176 9.13 1.92 1.42
C VAL A 176 8.37 2.93 2.28
N ASP A 177 7.09 2.68 2.45
CA ASP A 177 6.23 3.35 3.42
C ASP A 177 5.23 2.34 4.03
N PHE A 178 4.63 2.70 5.17
CA PHE A 178 3.66 1.85 5.86
C PHE A 178 2.51 2.65 6.45
N GLU A 179 1.33 2.02 6.48
CA GLU A 179 0.13 2.63 7.06
C GLU A 179 -0.57 1.68 8.03
N GLY A 180 -1.23 2.24 9.05
CA GLY A 180 -1.85 1.43 10.09
C GLY A 180 -2.60 2.17 11.18
N LEU A 181 -3.20 1.39 12.08
CA LEU A 181 -3.88 1.92 13.26
C LEU A 181 -2.86 2.25 14.34
N ASN A 182 -2.60 3.54 14.58
CA ASN A 182 -1.59 4.03 15.54
C ASN A 182 -0.20 3.36 15.34
N LEU A 183 0.25 3.31 14.09
CA LEU A 183 1.43 2.55 13.65
C LEU A 183 2.63 2.72 14.60
N SER A 184 2.98 1.63 15.28
CA SER A 184 4.08 1.50 16.24
C SER A 184 4.15 0.06 16.74
N ARG A 185 4.95 -0.23 17.76
CA ARG A 185 4.89 -1.49 18.53
C ARG A 185 3.52 -1.76 19.18
N ASP A 186 2.75 -0.72 19.49
CA ASP A 186 1.46 -0.84 20.19
C ASP A 186 0.24 -0.76 19.24
N GLY A 187 0.48 -0.31 18.01
CA GLY A 187 -0.52 -0.25 16.94
C GLY A 187 -0.50 -1.48 16.03
N ALA A 188 -1.28 -1.42 14.95
CA ALA A 188 -1.33 -2.48 13.93
C ALA A 188 -0.93 -1.94 12.56
N MET A 189 0.12 -2.52 11.98
CA MET A 189 0.49 -2.29 10.59
C MET A 189 -0.55 -2.94 9.67
N SER A 190 -1.08 -2.17 8.73
CA SER A 190 -2.21 -2.57 7.91
C SER A 190 -1.87 -2.66 6.42
N LEU A 191 -0.96 -1.79 5.95
CA LEU A 191 -0.49 -1.72 4.57
C LEU A 191 1.03 -1.46 4.53
N ALA A 192 1.67 -1.93 3.47
CA ALA A 192 3.01 -1.49 3.06
C ALA A 192 2.98 -1.01 1.61
N GLN A 193 3.78 -0.02 1.28
CA GLN A 193 3.89 0.51 -0.08
C GLN A 193 5.33 0.42 -0.54
N LEU A 194 5.56 -0.23 -1.68
CA LEU A 194 6.88 -0.53 -2.20
C LEU A 194 7.02 0.01 -3.63
N CYS A 195 8.07 0.79 -3.89
CA CYS A 195 8.43 1.22 -5.23
C CYS A 195 9.88 0.79 -5.52
N LEU A 196 10.08 -0.01 -6.57
CA LEU A 196 11.38 -0.62 -6.86
C LEU A 196 12.16 0.24 -7.85
N SER A 197 13.49 0.33 -7.70
CA SER A 197 14.34 1.06 -8.65
C SER A 197 14.34 0.47 -10.06
N SER A 198 13.99 -0.81 -10.21
CA SER A 198 13.84 -1.49 -11.50
C SER A 198 12.62 -1.00 -12.29
N ASP A 199 11.57 -0.52 -11.61
CA ASP A 199 10.40 0.05 -12.25
C ASP A 199 9.77 1.14 -11.36
N PRO A 200 10.29 2.39 -11.44
CA PRO A 200 9.82 3.47 -10.58
C PRO A 200 8.39 3.91 -10.90
N ARG A 201 7.78 3.46 -12.01
CA ARG A 201 6.39 3.78 -12.36
C ARG A 201 5.37 2.93 -11.60
N SER A 202 5.82 1.85 -10.97
CA SER A 202 4.98 0.87 -10.30
C SER A 202 5.12 0.94 -8.79
N VAL A 203 3.98 0.96 -8.09
CA VAL A 203 3.93 0.85 -6.64
C VAL A 203 3.13 -0.38 -6.24
N TYR A 204 3.68 -1.21 -5.37
CA TYR A 204 3.00 -2.35 -4.78
C TYR A 204 2.39 -1.92 -3.45
N VAL A 205 1.07 -2.02 -3.33
CA VAL A 205 0.33 -1.81 -2.08
C VAL A 205 0.04 -3.18 -1.49
N VAL A 206 0.83 -3.57 -0.51
CA VAL A 206 0.76 -4.87 0.18
C VAL A 206 -0.24 -4.79 1.32
N ASP A 207 -1.27 -5.62 1.25
CA ASP A 207 -2.31 -5.72 2.26
C ASP A 207 -1.86 -6.63 3.42
N ILE A 208 -1.20 -6.02 4.39
CA ILE A 208 -0.71 -6.71 5.60
C ILE A 208 -1.87 -7.21 6.45
N THR A 209 -3.03 -6.53 6.45
CA THR A 209 -4.22 -6.98 7.20
C THR A 209 -4.71 -8.34 6.68
N ARG A 210 -4.68 -8.56 5.36
CA ARG A 210 -5.12 -9.84 4.75
C ARG A 210 -4.02 -10.90 4.74
N LEU A 211 -2.79 -10.53 4.44
CA LEU A 211 -1.66 -11.47 4.34
C LEU A 211 -1.08 -11.84 5.71
N GLY A 212 -1.26 -10.99 6.72
CA GLY A 212 -0.74 -11.15 8.07
C GLY A 212 0.77 -11.39 8.07
N PHE A 213 1.21 -12.35 8.89
CA PHE A 213 2.62 -12.73 9.02
C PHE A 213 3.26 -13.16 7.68
N HIS A 214 2.47 -13.70 6.75
CA HIS A 214 2.98 -14.16 5.46
C HIS A 214 3.48 -13.03 4.56
N ALA A 215 3.00 -11.78 4.74
CA ALA A 215 3.46 -10.63 3.97
C ALA A 215 4.99 -10.48 4.00
N PHE A 216 5.60 -10.73 5.15
CA PHE A 216 7.05 -10.62 5.34
C PHE A 216 7.80 -11.94 5.26
N HIS A 217 7.15 -13.06 5.60
CA HIS A 217 7.83 -14.34 5.84
C HIS A 217 7.56 -15.41 4.79
N ALA A 218 6.62 -15.21 3.87
CA ALA A 218 6.50 -16.11 2.72
C ALA A 218 7.76 -15.99 1.84
N THR A 219 8.24 -17.12 1.33
CA THR A 219 9.47 -17.18 0.54
C THR A 219 9.21 -17.77 -0.85
N THR A 220 9.95 -17.28 -1.84
CA THR A 220 10.13 -17.99 -3.12
C THR A 220 10.88 -19.31 -2.91
N HIS A 221 10.98 -20.11 -3.96
CA HIS A 221 11.81 -21.33 -3.97
C HIS A 221 13.31 -21.07 -3.75
N THR A 222 13.79 -19.83 -3.99
CA THR A 222 15.16 -19.39 -3.72
C THR A 222 15.33 -18.77 -2.34
N GLY A 223 14.29 -18.74 -1.50
CA GLY A 223 14.34 -18.17 -0.16
C GLY A 223 14.11 -16.65 -0.10
N THR A 224 13.78 -15.99 -1.21
CA THR A 224 13.50 -14.55 -1.22
C THR A 224 12.15 -14.27 -0.54
N SER A 225 12.16 -13.40 0.46
CA SER A 225 10.98 -12.89 1.16
C SER A 225 11.06 -11.36 1.27
N LEU A 226 9.96 -10.69 1.61
CA LEU A 226 10.05 -9.25 1.88
C LEU A 226 10.96 -8.97 3.08
N LYS A 227 10.93 -9.80 4.14
CA LYS A 227 11.89 -9.71 5.25
C LYS A 227 13.34 -9.79 4.78
N SER A 228 13.68 -10.78 3.95
CA SER A 228 15.07 -10.93 3.50
C SER A 228 15.56 -9.71 2.71
N ILE A 229 14.69 -9.09 1.90
CA ILE A 229 15.02 -7.86 1.16
C ILE A 229 15.16 -6.65 2.09
N MET A 230 14.25 -6.49 3.05
CA MET A 230 14.34 -5.41 4.04
C MET A 230 15.66 -5.48 4.83
N GLU A 231 16.14 -6.69 5.13
CA GLU A 231 17.36 -6.93 5.90
C GLU A 231 18.63 -7.05 5.06
N ASP A 232 18.52 -7.03 3.73
CA ASP A 232 19.66 -7.11 2.81
C ASP A 232 20.50 -5.82 2.85
N THR A 233 21.80 -5.92 3.13
CA THR A 233 22.69 -4.75 3.16
C THR A 233 23.03 -4.19 1.77
N LEU A 234 22.86 -4.96 0.70
CA LEU A 234 23.17 -4.56 -0.68
C LEU A 234 22.07 -3.72 -1.33
N ILE A 235 20.82 -3.86 -0.84
CA ILE A 235 19.67 -3.12 -1.35
C ILE A 235 19.41 -1.93 -0.43
N GLU A 236 19.35 -0.73 -0.96
CA GLU A 236 19.04 0.44 -0.15
C GLU A 236 17.52 0.56 0.09
N LYS A 237 17.11 0.81 1.33
CA LYS A 237 15.70 1.09 1.66
C LYS A 237 15.52 2.59 1.90
N VAL A 238 14.79 3.22 0.99
CA VAL A 238 14.51 4.65 1.03
C VAL A 238 13.19 4.88 1.76
N PHE A 239 13.28 5.56 2.91
CA PHE A 239 12.14 5.91 3.74
C PHE A 239 11.99 7.43 3.82
N TYR A 240 10.80 7.87 4.22
CA TYR A 240 10.60 9.22 4.75
C TYR A 240 10.20 9.13 6.22
N ASP A 241 11.15 9.35 7.13
CA ASP A 241 10.92 9.25 8.59
C ASP A 241 10.53 7.84 9.11
N PRO A 242 11.46 6.86 9.11
CA PRO A 242 11.16 5.46 9.35
C PRO A 242 10.84 5.09 10.82
N ARG A 243 10.80 6.06 11.74
CA ARG A 243 10.85 5.79 13.20
C ARG A 243 9.68 4.91 13.68
N HIS A 244 8.46 5.21 13.24
CA HIS A 244 7.28 4.42 13.57
C HIS A 244 7.24 3.09 12.80
N ASP A 245 7.72 3.12 11.56
CA ASP A 245 7.73 1.97 10.65
C ASP A 245 8.64 0.86 11.16
N VAL A 246 9.88 1.18 11.51
CA VAL A 246 10.86 0.17 11.97
C VAL A 246 10.50 -0.38 13.34
N ASP A 247 9.84 0.42 14.18
CA ASP A 247 9.29 -0.04 15.46
C ASP A 247 8.15 -1.05 15.23
N ALA A 248 7.20 -0.73 14.35
CA ALA A 248 6.13 -1.65 13.99
C ALA A 248 6.67 -2.93 13.31
N LEU A 249 7.58 -2.80 12.34
CA LEU A 249 8.22 -3.93 11.66
C LEU A 249 8.89 -4.90 12.63
N TYR A 250 9.65 -4.37 13.60
CA TYR A 250 10.37 -5.20 14.55
C TYR A 250 9.43 -5.89 15.53
N TYR A 251 8.55 -5.14 16.22
CA TYR A 251 7.73 -5.72 17.28
C TYR A 251 6.57 -6.58 16.76
N GLN A 252 6.05 -6.31 15.55
CA GLN A 252 4.94 -7.08 14.99
C GLN A 252 5.41 -8.23 14.09
N PHE A 253 6.53 -8.08 13.37
CA PHE A 253 6.97 -9.05 12.36
C PHE A 253 8.42 -9.52 12.52
N ASN A 254 9.16 -9.03 13.51
CA ASN A 254 10.58 -9.31 13.71
C ASN A 254 11.40 -9.02 12.44
N VAL A 255 11.18 -7.85 11.83
CA VAL A 255 11.92 -7.36 10.66
C VAL A 255 12.75 -6.14 11.07
N ALA A 256 14.05 -6.16 10.78
CA ALA A 256 14.98 -5.08 11.14
C ALA A 256 15.70 -4.52 9.90
N PRO A 257 15.11 -3.51 9.23
CA PRO A 257 15.65 -3.02 7.96
C PRO A 257 17.12 -2.58 8.05
N GLN A 258 17.91 -2.97 7.05
CA GLN A 258 19.33 -2.61 6.92
C GLN A 258 19.54 -1.61 5.78
N ASN A 259 20.67 -0.89 5.72
CA ASN A 259 20.95 0.06 4.64
C ASN A 259 19.79 1.03 4.34
N VAL A 260 19.29 1.67 5.41
CA VAL A 260 18.19 2.63 5.35
C VAL A 260 18.72 4.02 5.01
N PHE A 261 18.05 4.71 4.08
CA PHE A 261 18.24 6.11 3.78
C PHE A 261 16.98 6.91 4.12
N ASP A 262 17.08 7.86 5.03
CA ASP A 262 15.95 8.70 5.46
C ASP A 262 15.95 10.05 4.72
N LEU A 263 14.95 10.22 3.85
CA LEU A 263 14.75 11.43 3.06
C LEU A 263 14.40 12.66 3.90
N GLN A 264 13.77 12.50 5.06
CA GLN A 264 13.47 13.63 5.94
C GLN A 264 14.75 14.22 6.52
N LEU A 265 15.75 13.37 6.83
CA LEU A 265 17.07 13.82 7.27
C LEU A 265 17.86 14.44 6.12
N ALA A 266 17.78 13.88 4.92
CA ALA A 266 18.38 14.46 3.73
C ALA A 266 17.83 15.88 3.46
N GLU A 267 16.52 16.08 3.59
CA GLU A 267 15.86 17.38 3.45
C GLU A 267 16.42 18.41 4.46
N VAL A 268 16.54 18.02 5.73
CA VAL A 268 17.13 18.88 6.77
C VAL A 268 18.58 19.24 6.43
N ALA A 269 19.38 18.25 6.03
CA ALA A 269 20.77 18.46 5.67
C ALA A 269 20.91 19.41 4.47
N LEU A 270 20.07 19.30 3.44
CA LEU A 270 20.08 20.19 2.29
C LEU A 270 19.73 21.63 2.64
N ARG A 271 18.75 21.85 3.52
CA ARG A 271 18.45 23.20 4.02
C ARG A 271 19.62 23.77 4.81
N ARG A 272 20.28 22.98 5.66
CA ARG A 272 21.46 23.40 6.42
C ARG A 272 22.67 23.68 5.54
N ALA A 273 22.89 22.86 4.51
CA ALA A 273 23.94 23.06 3.52
C ALA A 273 23.79 24.39 2.76
N ARG A 274 22.57 24.90 2.62
CA ARG A 274 22.27 26.23 2.06
C ARG A 274 22.44 27.37 3.08
N GLY A 275 22.97 27.10 4.27
CA GLY A 275 23.19 28.07 5.34
C GLY A 275 21.94 28.39 6.18
N LEU A 276 20.86 27.62 6.05
CA LEU A 276 19.63 27.88 6.81
C LEU A 276 19.72 27.32 8.23
N THR A 277 19.18 28.06 9.19
CA THR A 277 18.92 27.53 10.54
C THR A 277 17.68 26.65 10.51
N VAL A 278 17.87 25.33 10.73
CA VAL A 278 16.79 24.33 10.66
C VAL A 278 16.48 23.80 12.05
N ARG A 279 15.33 24.24 12.60
CA ARG A 279 14.82 23.78 13.90
C ARG A 279 13.86 22.60 13.81
N TYR A 280 13.08 22.52 12.73
CA TYR A 280 12.05 21.50 12.59
C TYR A 280 12.21 20.73 11.28
N VAL A 281 11.87 19.44 11.33
CA VAL A 281 11.64 18.61 10.13
C VAL A 281 10.35 19.04 9.43
N ILE A 282 10.17 18.64 8.17
CA ILE A 282 8.92 18.82 7.44
C ILE A 282 8.34 17.46 7.06
N GLY A 283 7.02 17.35 6.94
CA GLY A 283 6.35 16.14 6.45
C GLY A 283 6.53 15.93 4.95
N LEU A 284 6.32 14.70 4.48
CA LEU A 284 6.52 14.28 3.09
C LEU A 284 5.78 15.17 2.09
N PHE A 285 4.48 15.42 2.30
CA PHE A 285 3.69 16.32 1.44
C PHE A 285 4.37 17.68 1.22
N LYS A 286 4.82 18.32 2.31
CA LYS A 286 5.50 19.62 2.24
C LYS A 286 6.84 19.51 1.52
N CYS A 287 7.57 18.43 1.72
CA CYS A 287 8.81 18.15 1.00
C CYS A 287 8.56 18.03 -0.51
N LEU A 288 7.57 17.24 -0.92
CA LEU A 288 7.21 17.03 -2.32
C LEU A 288 6.88 18.34 -3.03
N VAL A 289 5.94 19.13 -2.50
CA VAL A 289 5.50 20.39 -3.14
C VAL A 289 6.58 21.46 -3.18
N GLN A 290 7.60 21.39 -2.32
CA GLN A 290 8.76 22.29 -2.31
C GLN A 290 9.96 21.76 -3.11
N SER A 291 9.90 20.50 -3.55
CA SER A 291 11.00 19.86 -4.27
C SER A 291 11.04 20.22 -5.74
N GLU A 292 12.21 20.01 -6.35
CA GLU A 292 12.41 20.10 -7.80
C GLU A 292 11.78 18.91 -8.56
N VAL A 293 11.27 17.88 -7.86
CA VAL A 293 10.55 16.77 -8.49
C VAL A 293 9.16 17.21 -8.94
N PHE A 294 8.52 18.10 -8.19
CA PHE A 294 7.18 18.62 -8.48
C PHE A 294 7.31 20.00 -9.15
N VAL A 295 7.77 20.02 -10.40
CA VAL A 295 7.87 21.27 -11.19
C VAL A 295 6.53 21.68 -11.77
N GLN A 296 5.76 20.70 -12.25
CA GLN A 296 4.48 20.92 -12.92
C GLN A 296 3.39 21.27 -11.88
N PRO A 297 2.62 22.35 -12.08
CA PRO A 297 1.51 22.73 -11.20
C PRO A 297 0.52 21.58 -10.96
N GLU A 298 0.23 20.81 -12.00
CA GLU A 298 -0.75 19.72 -11.98
C GLU A 298 -0.36 18.63 -10.98
N LEU A 299 0.94 18.32 -10.87
CA LEU A 299 1.46 17.37 -9.88
C LEU A 299 1.32 17.90 -8.45
N ARG A 300 1.53 19.21 -8.24
CA ARG A 300 1.36 19.83 -6.91
C ARG A 300 -0.10 19.86 -6.51
N ASP A 301 -0.98 20.18 -7.44
CA ASP A 301 -2.43 20.19 -7.22
C ASP A 301 -2.90 18.77 -6.91
N PHE A 302 -2.41 17.77 -7.64
CA PHE A 302 -2.67 16.36 -7.38
C PHE A 302 -2.22 15.92 -5.98
N ALA A 303 -0.96 16.19 -5.61
CA ALA A 303 -0.45 15.88 -4.27
C ALA A 303 -1.26 16.56 -3.17
N THR A 304 -1.68 17.81 -3.39
CA THR A 304 -2.50 18.57 -2.43
C THR A 304 -3.86 17.90 -2.25
N ARG A 305 -4.54 17.57 -3.35
CA ARG A 305 -5.82 16.86 -3.31
C ARG A 305 -5.71 15.53 -2.56
N ILE A 306 -4.72 14.69 -2.91
CA ILE A 306 -4.56 13.36 -2.31
C ILE A 306 -4.21 13.45 -0.82
N ASN A 307 -3.35 14.39 -0.42
CA ASN A 307 -3.07 14.65 0.99
C ASN A 307 -4.34 15.04 1.77
N ASP A 308 -5.18 15.90 1.20
CA ASP A 308 -6.40 16.36 1.87
C ASP A 308 -7.45 15.24 1.96
N ILE A 309 -7.61 14.44 0.91
CA ILE A 309 -8.47 13.25 0.88
C ILE A 309 -8.01 12.22 1.90
N GLY A 310 -6.72 11.88 1.91
CA GLY A 310 -6.14 10.96 2.88
C GLY A 310 -6.46 11.40 4.30
N LYS A 311 -6.13 12.65 4.64
CA LYS A 311 -6.38 13.20 5.98
C LYS A 311 -7.85 13.18 6.37
N ALA A 312 -8.76 13.52 5.45
CA ALA A 312 -10.20 13.43 5.71
C ALA A 312 -10.66 11.99 5.97
N LEU A 313 -10.02 11.00 5.37
CA LEU A 313 -10.34 9.58 5.56
C LEU A 313 -9.78 9.00 6.87
N PHE A 314 -8.52 9.30 7.23
CA PHE A 314 -7.88 8.64 8.38
C PHE A 314 -7.69 9.51 9.62
N GLU A 315 -7.61 10.84 9.53
CA GLU A 315 -7.36 11.70 10.69
C GLU A 315 -8.66 12.07 11.43
N PRO A 316 -8.82 11.74 12.73
CA PRO A 316 -10.03 12.06 13.48
C PRO A 316 -10.40 13.54 13.53
N LYS A 317 -9.41 14.44 13.54
CA LYS A 317 -9.62 15.90 13.52
C LYS A 317 -10.27 16.41 12.23
N HIS A 318 -10.24 15.62 11.15
CA HIS A 318 -10.88 15.93 9.87
C HIS A 318 -12.15 15.08 9.62
N GLY A 319 -12.64 14.36 10.63
CA GLY A 319 -13.82 13.48 10.52
C GLY A 319 -13.51 12.04 10.10
N GLY A 320 -12.23 11.73 9.88
CA GLY A 320 -11.76 10.41 9.51
C GLY A 320 -11.57 9.45 10.69
N SER A 321 -11.05 8.27 10.38
CA SER A 321 -10.70 7.26 11.37
C SER A 321 -9.56 6.39 10.85
N TYR A 322 -8.54 6.19 11.68
CA TYR A 322 -7.43 5.26 11.37
C TYR A 322 -7.89 3.82 11.08
N LYS A 323 -9.14 3.46 11.43
CA LYS A 323 -9.74 2.18 11.03
C LYS A 323 -9.86 2.02 9.52
N VAL A 324 -9.88 3.10 8.74
CA VAL A 324 -9.98 3.05 7.28
C VAL A 324 -8.87 2.19 6.65
N PHE A 325 -7.68 2.13 7.28
CA PHE A 325 -6.57 1.27 6.83
C PHE A 325 -6.83 -0.23 7.05
N THR A 326 -7.75 -0.59 7.95
CA THR A 326 -8.14 -1.98 8.27
C THR A 326 -9.42 -2.43 7.57
N GLU A 327 -10.19 -1.52 6.97
CA GLU A 327 -11.46 -1.81 6.30
C GLU A 327 -11.23 -2.42 4.92
N ARG A 328 -12.07 -3.41 4.55
CA ARG A 328 -12.00 -4.07 3.24
C ARG A 328 -13.38 -4.14 2.56
N PRO A 329 -13.44 -3.99 1.22
CA PRO A 329 -12.34 -3.66 0.31
C PRO A 329 -11.75 -2.26 0.60
N LEU A 330 -10.46 -2.07 0.28
CA LEU A 330 -9.77 -0.82 0.55
C LEU A 330 -10.48 0.34 -0.13
N HIS A 331 -10.60 1.46 0.58
CA HIS A 331 -11.17 2.66 -0.01
C HIS A 331 -10.26 3.16 -1.17
N PRO A 332 -10.81 3.48 -2.36
CA PRO A 332 -10.02 3.95 -3.50
C PRO A 332 -9.08 5.11 -3.17
N GLY A 333 -9.55 6.06 -2.36
CA GLY A 333 -8.74 7.17 -1.85
C GLY A 333 -7.54 6.75 -1.00
N ILE A 334 -7.65 5.65 -0.25
CA ILE A 334 -6.52 5.10 0.51
C ILE A 334 -5.53 4.41 -0.43
N ILE A 335 -5.99 3.72 -1.48
CA ILE A 335 -5.08 3.12 -2.49
C ILE A 335 -4.23 4.20 -3.14
N VAL A 336 -4.85 5.30 -3.59
CA VAL A 336 -4.11 6.42 -4.22
C VAL A 336 -3.21 7.13 -3.23
N TYR A 337 -3.70 7.44 -2.03
CA TYR A 337 -2.90 8.09 -0.98
C TYR A 337 -1.67 7.26 -0.62
N ALA A 338 -1.87 5.99 -0.27
CA ALA A 338 -0.79 5.09 0.13
C ALA A 338 0.24 4.93 -1.01
N SER A 339 -0.21 4.69 -2.24
CA SER A 339 0.72 4.54 -3.36
C SER A 339 1.49 5.83 -3.68
N HIS A 340 0.88 7.00 -3.49
CA HIS A 340 1.50 8.31 -3.71
C HIS A 340 2.69 8.54 -2.75
N ASP A 341 2.58 8.11 -1.50
CA ASP A 341 3.61 8.31 -0.48
C ASP A 341 4.89 7.50 -0.72
N ALA A 342 4.82 6.41 -1.50
CA ALA A 342 6.01 5.68 -1.98
C ALA A 342 6.48 6.10 -3.38
N ARG A 343 5.58 6.50 -4.29
CA ARG A 343 5.84 6.71 -5.74
C ARG A 343 7.01 7.66 -6.02
N TYR A 344 7.14 8.70 -5.20
CA TYR A 344 8.06 9.81 -5.44
C TYR A 344 9.31 9.80 -4.56
N LEU A 345 9.46 8.81 -3.67
CA LEU A 345 10.64 8.73 -2.79
C LEU A 345 11.91 8.43 -3.57
N LEU A 346 11.89 7.53 -4.57
CA LEU A 346 13.07 7.25 -5.40
C LEU A 346 13.53 8.47 -6.22
N PRO A 347 12.65 9.20 -6.94
CA PRO A 347 13.02 10.47 -7.58
C PRO A 347 13.59 11.53 -6.61
N LEU A 348 13.01 11.66 -5.41
CA LEU A 348 13.55 12.54 -4.38
C LEU A 348 14.94 12.09 -3.92
N TYR A 349 15.12 10.79 -3.69
CA TYR A 349 16.39 10.20 -3.30
C TYR A 349 17.50 10.50 -4.31
N GLU A 350 17.24 10.30 -5.60
CA GLU A 350 18.22 10.60 -6.65
C GLU A 350 18.61 12.07 -6.67
N THR A 351 17.63 12.96 -6.51
CA THR A 351 17.85 14.40 -6.46
C THR A 351 18.66 14.79 -5.21
N PHE A 352 18.23 14.33 -4.04
CA PHE A 352 18.81 14.73 -2.76
C PHE A 352 20.22 14.19 -2.59
N THR A 353 20.48 12.94 -2.96
CA THR A 353 21.83 12.37 -2.87
C THR A 353 22.81 13.08 -3.79
N LYS A 354 22.40 13.48 -4.99
CA LYS A 354 23.22 14.32 -5.88
C LYS A 354 23.53 15.68 -5.25
N GLN A 355 22.52 16.36 -4.71
CA GLN A 355 22.69 17.67 -4.07
C GLN A 355 23.58 17.58 -2.81
N LEU A 356 23.41 16.57 -1.96
CA LEU A 356 24.22 16.34 -0.76
C LEU A 356 25.69 16.06 -1.10
N LYS A 357 25.94 15.26 -2.15
CA LYS A 357 27.30 14.98 -2.63
C LYS A 357 27.97 16.23 -3.20
N TYR A 358 27.20 17.11 -3.85
CA TYR A 358 27.71 18.36 -4.40
C TYR A 358 27.97 19.43 -3.33
N ALA A 359 27.13 19.50 -2.30
CA ALA A 359 27.21 20.53 -1.26
C ALA A 359 28.51 20.51 -0.42
N GLY A 360 29.30 19.43 -0.47
CA GLY A 360 30.51 19.29 0.34
C GLY A 360 30.21 18.89 1.79
N ASP A 361 31.17 19.13 2.69
CA ASP A 361 31.06 18.93 4.15
C ASP A 361 30.58 17.55 4.62
N ASN A 362 30.77 16.54 3.78
CA ASN A 362 30.42 15.15 4.08
C ASN A 362 28.93 14.93 4.43
N TRP A 363 28.04 15.82 3.95
CA TRP A 363 26.60 15.78 4.28
C TRP A 363 25.93 14.45 3.97
N TYR A 364 26.27 13.83 2.83
CA TYR A 364 25.74 12.52 2.45
C TYR A 364 26.04 11.44 3.50
N ASN A 365 27.29 11.34 3.98
CA ASN A 365 27.67 10.34 4.98
C ASN A 365 27.09 10.64 6.36
N ARG A 366 26.92 11.93 6.70
CA ARG A 366 26.22 12.34 7.94
C ARG A 366 24.75 11.88 7.92
N VAL A 367 24.07 12.08 6.79
CA VAL A 367 22.70 11.58 6.58
C VAL A 367 22.65 10.06 6.67
N LEU A 368 23.59 9.33 6.06
CA LEU A 368 23.66 7.86 6.19
C LEU A 368 23.81 7.41 7.65
N ALA A 369 24.74 8.02 8.40
CA ALA A 369 24.95 7.70 9.81
C ALA A 369 23.71 8.00 10.67
N ALA A 370 23.02 9.11 10.39
CA ALA A 370 21.79 9.47 11.09
C ALA A 370 20.59 8.59 10.69
N SER A 371 20.53 8.15 9.43
CA SER A 371 19.53 7.21 8.93
C SER A 371 19.68 5.83 9.58
N ALA A 372 20.92 5.34 9.73
CA ALA A 372 21.21 4.10 10.44
C ALA A 372 20.72 4.15 11.90
N ARG A 373 20.92 5.27 12.60
CA ARG A 373 20.37 5.45 13.96
C ARG A 373 18.84 5.43 13.99
N ARG A 374 18.17 5.99 12.99
CA ARG A 374 16.70 5.92 12.87
C ARG A 374 16.21 4.54 12.46
N ALA A 375 17.00 3.74 11.73
CA ALA A 375 16.65 2.35 11.41
C ALA A 375 16.58 1.46 12.65
N GLU A 376 17.37 1.80 13.68
CA GLU A 376 17.41 1.11 14.97
C GLU A 376 16.43 1.70 16.00
N TRP A 377 15.44 2.52 15.58
CA TRP A 377 14.52 3.19 16.51
C TRP A 377 13.78 2.21 17.45
N TYR A 378 13.54 0.99 16.97
CA TYR A 378 12.90 -0.10 17.71
C TYR A 378 13.71 -0.55 18.95
N GLN A 379 15.01 -0.27 19.01
CA GLN A 379 15.89 -0.70 20.12
C GLN A 379 15.67 0.10 21.41
N HIS A 380 14.93 1.22 21.35
CA HIS A 380 14.55 1.92 22.58
C HIS A 380 13.67 1.02 23.45
N SER A 381 14.04 0.91 24.73
CA SER A 381 13.34 0.08 25.72
C SER A 381 11.87 0.46 25.83
N ASP A 382 11.60 1.76 25.89
CA ASP A 382 10.26 2.33 25.87
C ASP A 382 9.95 2.90 24.48
N TYR A 383 8.68 2.95 24.13
CA TYR A 383 8.24 3.59 22.90
C TYR A 383 8.58 5.09 22.93
N LEU A 384 9.42 5.53 21.99
CA LEU A 384 9.77 6.93 21.82
C LEU A 384 8.91 7.57 20.74
N VAL A 385 8.08 8.52 21.16
CA VAL A 385 7.29 9.37 20.26
C VAL A 385 8.24 10.24 19.44
N ALA A 386 8.10 10.16 18.11
CA ALA A 386 8.85 10.98 17.18
C ALA A 386 8.61 12.49 17.43
N THR A 387 9.68 13.22 17.67
CA THR A 387 9.63 14.70 17.76
C THR A 387 9.71 15.34 16.37
N SER A 388 9.15 16.54 16.25
CA SER A 388 9.29 17.39 15.06
C SER A 388 10.59 18.21 15.03
N GLU A 389 11.35 18.22 16.12
CA GLU A 389 12.68 18.84 16.17
C GLU A 389 13.63 18.17 15.17
N ALA A 390 14.33 19.00 14.39
CA ALA A 390 15.34 18.52 13.46
C ALA A 390 16.56 18.07 14.25
N PRO A 391 16.98 16.79 14.13
CA PRO A 391 18.14 16.30 14.88
C PRO A 391 19.40 17.00 14.40
N ASP A 392 20.44 17.01 15.22
CA ASP A 392 21.77 17.32 14.71
C ASP A 392 22.24 16.17 13.81
N ILE A 393 22.63 16.48 12.58
CA ILE A 393 22.92 15.49 11.52
C ILE A 393 24.42 15.41 11.33
#